data_AF-A0A2H3CRF4-F1
#
_entry.id   AF-A0A2H3CRF4-F1
#
_cell.length_a   1.000
_cell.length_b   1.000
_cell.length_c   1.000
_cell.angle_alpha   90.00
_cell.angle_beta   90.00
_cell.angle_gamma   90.00
#
_symmetry.space_group_name_H-M   'P 1'
#
loop_
_entity.id
_entity.type
_entity.pdbx_description
1 polymer ?
#
loop_
_entity_poly.entity_id
_entity_poly.type
_entity_poly.pdbx_seq_one_letter_code
_entity_poly.pdbx_strand_id
1 'polypeptide(L)' 'MEAGLREVCRSMRIGKILIQRDEETTLPKLFYSKFRQDIAARYVLLLDPMLATGDEGGRGSH' A
#
# COMPACT_ATOMS: atom_id res chain seq x y z
N MET A 1 -2.53 1.15 13.22
CA MET A 1 -3.29 0.05 12.58
C MET A 1 -2.62 -1.32 12.78
N GLU A 2 -1.29 -1.46 12.62
CA GLU A 2 -0.58 -2.74 12.81
C GLU A 2 -0.78 -3.34 14.23
N ALA A 3 -0.76 -2.53 15.28
CA ALA A 3 -0.94 -2.98 16.67
C ALA A 3 -2.32 -3.63 16.90
N GLY A 4 -3.41 -2.91 16.61
CA GLY A 4 -4.77 -3.43 16.83
C GLY A 4 -5.07 -4.70 16.04
N LEU A 5 -4.51 -4.84 14.83
CA LEU A 5 -4.69 -6.04 14.03
C LEU A 5 -3.92 -7.25 14.59
N ARG A 6 -2.73 -7.03 15.17
CA ARG A 6 -1.96 -8.08 15.86
C ARG A 6 -2.62 -8.53 17.16
N GLU A 7 -3.36 -7.64 17.82
CA GLU A 7 -4.10 -7.97 19.05
C GLU A 7 -5.30 -8.87 18.78
N VAL A 8 -6.01 -8.64 17.67
CA VAL A 8 -7.19 -9.43 17.26
C VAL A 8 -6.81 -10.68 16.46
N CYS A 9 -5.72 -10.63 15.67
CA CYS A 9 -5.29 -11.73 14.80
C CYS A 9 -3.78 -12.01 14.95
N ARG A 10 -3.41 -12.70 16.04
CA ARG A 10 -2.01 -13.01 16.40
C ARG A 10 -1.22 -13.81 15.35
N SER A 11 -1.90 -14.57 14.50
CA SER A 11 -1.27 -15.42 13.47
C SER A 11 -1.25 -14.78 12.07
N MET A 12 -1.75 -13.55 11.94
CA MET A 12 -1.85 -12.91 10.64
C MET A 12 -0.47 -12.47 10.15
N ARG A 13 -0.14 -12.82 8.91
CA ARG A 13 1.13 -12.43 8.28
C ARG A 13 0.97 -11.04 7.69
N ILE A 14 1.94 -10.16 7.95
CA ILE A 14 1.87 -8.75 7.54
C ILE A 14 2.89 -8.50 6.43
N GLY A 15 2.40 -8.13 5.25
CA GLY A 15 3.20 -7.54 4.18
C GLY A 15 3.28 -6.03 4.35
N LYS A 16 4.36 -5.41 3.89
CA LYS A 16 4.52 -3.95 3.90
C LYS A 16 4.79 -3.45 2.49
N ILE A 17 4.10 -2.38 2.12
CA ILE A 17 4.28 -1.65 0.87
C ILE A 17 4.57 -0.19 1.25
N LEU A 18 5.60 0.39 0.67
CA LEU A 18 5.87 1.82 0.74
C LEU A 18 5.69 2.39 -0.65
N ILE A 19 4.65 3.22 -0.80
CA ILE A 19 4.43 4.04 -1.97
C ILE A 19 4.67 5.47 -1.52
N GLN A 20 5.50 6.20 -2.26
CA GLN A 20 5.76 7.61 -2.03
C GLN A 20 5.70 8.32 -3.37
N ARG A 21 5.40 9.62 -3.35
CA ARG A 21 5.42 10.44 -4.56
C ARG A 21 6.87 10.76 -4.90
N ASP A 22 7.21 10.56 -6.17
CA ASP A 22 8.46 11.03 -6.73
C ASP A 22 8.50 12.57 -6.68
N GLU A 23 9.60 13.15 -6.22
CA GLU A 23 9.68 14.60 -5.94
C GLU A 23 9.63 15.44 -7.23
N GLU A 24 10.07 14.89 -8.36
CA GLU A 24 10.12 15.58 -9.65
C GLU A 24 8.80 15.43 -10.41
N THR A 25 8.24 14.23 -10.43
CA THR A 25 7.04 13.92 -11.24
C THR A 25 5.74 13.96 -10.45
N THR A 26 5.81 14.01 -9.11
CA THR A 26 4.65 13.89 -8.19
C THR A 26 3.87 12.57 -8.34
N LEU A 27 4.34 11.65 -9.18
CA LEU A 27 3.68 10.39 -9.45
C LEU A 27 3.97 9.38 -8.32
N PRO A 28 2.99 8.52 -7.98
CA PRO A 28 3.19 7.46 -7.00
C PRO A 28 4.18 6.44 -7.54
N LYS A 29 5.23 6.17 -6.74
CA LYS A 29 6.27 5.19 -7.06
C LYS A 29 6.37 4.17 -5.92
N LEU A 30 6.57 2.91 -6.30
CA LEU A 30 6.83 1.84 -5.34
C LEU A 30 8.29 1.90 -4.88
N PHE A 31 8.52 2.22 -3.61
CA PHE A 31 9.87 2.27 -3.02
C PHE A 31 10.24 0.98 -2.30
N TYR A 32 9.25 0.31 -1.72
CA TYR A 32 9.49 -0.91 -0.97
C TYR A 32 8.28 -1.83 -1.03
N SER A 33 8.55 -3.11 -1.25
CA SER A 33 7.57 -4.17 -1.08
C SER A 33 8.21 -5.36 -0.41
N LYS A 34 7.68 -5.78 0.73
CA LYS A 34 8.07 -7.03 1.38
C LYS A 34 6.85 -7.87 1.65
N PHE A 35 6.71 -8.92 0.85
CA PHE A 35 5.67 -9.92 0.97
C PHE A 35 6.29 -11.29 1.23
N ARG A 36 5.45 -12.25 1.63
CA ARG A 36 5.83 -13.67 1.64
C ARG A 36 5.68 -14.24 0.23
N GLN A 37 6.49 -15.23 -0.11
CA GLN A 37 6.52 -15.85 -1.45
C GLN A 37 5.16 -16.47 -1.84
N ASP A 38 4.35 -16.86 -0.86
CA ASP A 38 3.07 -17.52 -1.03
C ASP A 38 1.86 -16.57 -1.03
N ILE A 39 2.07 -15.24 -1.15
CA ILE A 39 0.99 -14.25 -1.12
C ILE A 39 -0.04 -14.46 -2.24
N ALA A 40 0.39 -14.92 -3.42
CA ALA A 40 -0.49 -15.13 -4.57
C ALA A 40 -1.55 -16.23 -4.34
N ALA A 41 -1.32 -17.14 -3.39
CA ALA A 41 -2.24 -18.22 -3.04
C ALA A 41 -3.10 -17.90 -1.81
N ARG A 42 -3.16 -16.64 -1.37
CA ARG A 42 -3.80 -16.23 -0.11
C ARG A 42 -4.77 -15.08 -0.33
N TYR A 43 -5.77 -15.02 0.54
CA TYR A 43 -6.61 -13.83 0.66
C TYR A 43 -5.83 -12.70 1.33
N VAL A 44 -5.92 -11.50 0.77
CA VAL A 44 -5.20 -10.31 1.21
C VAL A 44 -6.19 -9.25 1.68
N LEU A 45 -6.03 -8.79 2.92
CA LEU A 45 -6.70 -7.61 3.43
C LEU A 45 -5.78 -6.41 3.24
N LEU A 46 -6.09 -5.56 2.26
CA LEU A 46 -5.36 -4.32 2.02
C LEU A 46 -5.81 -3.26 3.03
N LEU A 47 -4.86 -2.70 3.77
CA LEU A 47 -5.09 -1.71 4.82
C LEU A 47 -4.41 -0.41 4.42
N ASP A 48 -5.22 0.59 4.09
CA ASP A 48 -4.74 1.92 3.76
C ASP A 48 -5.33 2.95 4.76
N PRO A 49 -4.49 3.73 5.48
CA PRO A 49 -4.97 4.64 6.52
C PRO A 49 -5.70 5.87 5.98
N MET A 50 -5.58 6.19 4.69
CA MET A 50 -6.29 7.30 4.05
C MET A 50 -6.58 6.93 2.60
N LEU A 51 -7.79 6.44 2.34
CA LEU A 51 -8.31 6.23 1.00
C LEU A 51 -8.61 7.59 0.34
N ALA A 52 -7.56 8.37 0.08
CA ALA A 52 -7.64 9.55 -0.74
C ALA A 52 -7.89 9.09 -2.17
N THR A 53 -8.99 9.56 -2.77
CA THR A 53 -9.26 9.45 -4.20
C THR A 53 -7.98 9.69 -4.97
N GLY A 54 -7.64 8.75 -5.85
CA GLY A 54 -6.47 8.85 -6.72
C GLY A 54 -6.43 10.23 -7.35
N ASP A 55 -5.29 10.88 -7.24
CA ASP A 55 -5.02 12.13 -7.93
C ASP A 55 -5.14 11.86 -9.43
N GLU A 56 -6.30 12.15 -10.02
CA GLU A 56 -6.52 12.24 -11.47
C GLU A 56 -5.89 13.52 -12.03
N GLY A 57 -4.71 13.92 -11.52
CA GLY A 57 -3.92 15.07 -11.99
C GLY A 57 -3.21 14.81 -13.32
N GLY A 58 -3.67 13.82 -14.10
CA GLY A 58 -3.42 13.75 -15.53
C GLY A 58 -4.32 14.75 -16.24
N ARG A 59 -4.00 16.04 -16.17
CA ARG A 59 -4.56 17.04 -17.09
C ARG A 59 -3.49 17.46 -18.09
N GLY A 60 -3.31 16.63 -19.12
CA GLY A 60 -2.81 17.11 -20.39
C GLY A 60 -3.86 18.03 -21.00
N SER A 61 -3.51 19.30 -21.21
CA SER A 61 -4.10 20.18 -22.22
C SER A 61 -3.45 21.57 -22.14
N HIS A 62 -2.63 21.86 -23.16
CA HIS A 62 -2.00 23.14 -23.53
C HIS A 62 -0.84 23.68 -22.71
#